data_AF-A0A430GYG3-F1
#
_entry.id   AF-A0A430GYG3-F1
#
_cell.length_a   1.000
_cell.length_b   1.000
_cell.length_c   1.000
_cell.angle_alpha   90.00
_cell.angle_beta   90.00
_cell.angle_gamma   90.00
#
_symmetry.space_group_name_H-M   'P 1'
#
loop_
_entity.id
_entity.type
_entity.pdbx_description
1 polymer ?
#
loop_
_entity_poly.entity_id
_entity_poly.type
_entity_poly.pdbx_seq_one_letter_code
_entity_poly.pdbx_strand_id
1 'polypeptide(L)'
;EESSDSSANDRLKVGYAPNPDYFKDCLGQGATSATGDAYDRERPAVSDNVRLITSEFSVVNSVLKCKGSGNAIPQPIVDGVERFDIMYGVGASAGSEQVVRYVTADDVANFKQVRTVRVCLQLAGSSRSNPGGGYTDCDGASQTSSDGRLRRVYTAVFALRNNLGAL
;
A
#
# COMPACT_ATOMS: atom_id res chain seq x y z
N GLU A 1 -7.32 5.03 1.88
CA GLU A 1 -8.01 6.05 2.70
C GLU A 1 -6.91 6.83 3.39
N GLU A 2 -6.95 8.15 3.30
CA GLU A 2 -6.05 8.99 4.09
C GLU A 2 -6.40 8.82 5.57
N SER A 3 -5.39 8.96 6.41
CA SER A 3 -5.64 9.24 7.80
C SER A 3 -6.34 10.61 7.95
N SER A 4 -7.31 10.71 8.86
CA SER A 4 -7.99 11.98 9.18
C SER A 4 -7.10 13.00 9.90
N ASP A 5 -5.89 12.61 10.25
CA ASP A 5 -4.88 13.43 10.90
C ASP A 5 -3.59 13.31 10.08
N SER A 6 -3.04 14.45 9.65
CA SER A 6 -1.82 14.58 8.85
C SER A 6 -0.57 14.00 9.51
N SER A 7 -0.65 13.68 10.81
CA SER A 7 0.41 13.01 11.57
C SER A 7 0.21 11.50 11.73
N ALA A 8 -0.92 10.97 11.28
CA ALA A 8 -1.29 9.58 11.44
C ALA A 8 -1.14 8.79 10.13
N ASN A 9 -0.81 7.51 10.30
CA ASN A 9 -0.47 6.60 9.21
C ASN A 9 -1.66 6.31 8.30
N ASP A 10 -1.43 6.31 7.00
CA ASP A 10 -2.44 5.99 6.00
C ASP A 10 -2.87 4.53 6.02
N ARG A 11 -3.96 4.27 5.32
CA ARG A 11 -4.39 2.91 4.98
C ARG A 11 -4.43 2.73 3.47
N LEU A 12 -3.72 1.73 2.98
CA LEU A 12 -3.71 1.37 1.58
C LEU A 12 -4.43 0.05 1.38
N LYS A 13 -5.51 0.05 0.61
CA LYS A 13 -6.15 -1.17 0.11
C LYS A 13 -5.97 -1.25 -1.40
N VAL A 14 -5.34 -2.32 -1.86
CA VAL A 14 -5.14 -2.59 -3.29
C VAL A 14 -5.96 -3.81 -3.68
N GLY A 15 -6.75 -3.68 -4.74
CA GLY A 15 -7.42 -4.78 -5.40
C GLY A 15 -6.83 -4.99 -6.79
N TYR A 16 -6.56 -6.23 -7.18
CA TYR A 16 -6.16 -6.56 -8.54
C TYR A 16 -6.89 -7.79 -9.04
N ALA A 17 -7.19 -7.78 -10.34
CA ALA A 17 -7.65 -8.95 -11.06
C ALA A 17 -6.43 -9.81 -11.40
N PRO A 18 -6.26 -10.95 -10.74
CA PRO A 18 -5.11 -11.83 -10.97
C PRO A 18 -5.18 -12.51 -12.35
N ASN A 19 -4.01 -12.73 -12.95
CA ASN A 19 -3.83 -13.69 -14.03
C ASN A 19 -3.85 -15.11 -13.41
N PRO A 20 -4.38 -16.16 -14.07
CA PRO A 20 -4.39 -17.54 -13.56
C PRO A 20 -3.11 -18.01 -12.86
N ASP A 21 -1.94 -17.47 -13.22
CA ASP A 21 -0.64 -17.85 -12.65
C ASP A 21 -0.23 -17.10 -11.37
N TYR A 22 -0.86 -15.95 -11.04
CA TYR A 22 -0.45 -15.08 -9.92
C TYR A 22 -1.64 -14.59 -9.11
N PHE A 23 -1.95 -15.32 -8.03
CA PHE A 23 -3.19 -15.17 -7.25
C PHE A 23 -2.98 -14.87 -5.76
N LYS A 24 -1.78 -14.42 -5.37
CA LYS A 24 -1.42 -14.28 -3.95
C LYS A 24 -1.61 -12.86 -3.45
N ASP A 25 -2.19 -12.72 -2.26
CA ASP A 25 -2.25 -11.47 -1.50
C ASP A 25 -0.90 -11.14 -0.82
N CYS A 26 -0.85 -10.06 -0.04
CA CYS A 26 0.36 -9.61 0.65
C CYS A 26 0.87 -10.57 1.75
N LEU A 27 0.14 -11.65 2.07
CA LEU A 27 0.59 -12.73 2.94
C LEU A 27 1.00 -14.00 2.18
N GLY A 28 0.98 -13.96 0.84
CA GLY A 28 1.25 -15.13 0.02
C GLY A 28 0.06 -16.10 -0.08
N GLN A 29 -1.15 -15.68 0.30
CA GLN A 29 -2.34 -16.53 0.36
C GLN A 29 -3.27 -16.25 -0.84
N GLY A 30 -3.97 -17.29 -1.31
CA GLY A 30 -5.04 -17.10 -2.31
C GLY A 30 -6.28 -16.48 -1.66
N ALA A 31 -7.18 -15.90 -2.45
CA ALA A 31 -8.47 -15.48 -1.90
C ALA A 31 -9.26 -16.68 -1.36
N THR A 32 -9.84 -16.50 -0.18
CA THR A 32 -10.73 -17.47 0.45
C THR A 32 -12.16 -16.95 0.46
N SER A 33 -13.12 -17.85 0.32
CA SER A 33 -14.56 -17.59 0.51
C SER A 33 -15.00 -18.30 1.79
N ALA A 34 -16.27 -18.11 2.18
CA ALA A 34 -16.85 -18.84 3.31
C ALA A 34 -16.79 -20.38 3.15
N THR A 35 -16.54 -20.89 1.94
CA THR A 35 -16.48 -22.32 1.62
C THR A 35 -15.05 -22.84 1.35
N GLY A 36 -14.00 -22.03 1.54
CA GLY A 36 -12.59 -22.44 1.33
C GLY A 36 -11.89 -21.67 0.20
N ASP A 37 -10.99 -22.32 -0.54
CA ASP A 37 -10.31 -21.71 -1.68
C ASP A 37 -11.32 -21.20 -2.70
N ALA A 38 -11.26 -19.91 -3.01
CA ALA A 38 -12.27 -19.25 -3.82
C ALA A 38 -11.90 -19.19 -5.30
N TYR A 39 -10.88 -19.94 -5.74
CA TYR A 39 -10.45 -19.98 -7.13
C TYR A 39 -10.09 -21.41 -7.55
N ASP A 40 -10.85 -21.96 -8.48
CA ASP A 40 -10.55 -23.22 -9.15
C ASP A 40 -9.65 -22.96 -10.37
N ARG A 41 -8.37 -23.34 -10.23
CA ARG A 41 -7.35 -23.21 -11.30
C ARG A 41 -7.60 -24.14 -12.49
N GLU A 42 -8.29 -25.26 -12.29
CA GLU A 42 -8.59 -26.24 -13.34
C GLU A 42 -9.84 -25.84 -14.12
N ARG A 43 -10.71 -25.02 -13.51
CA ARG A 43 -11.91 -24.47 -14.14
C ARG A 43 -11.94 -22.94 -14.00
N PRO A 44 -11.00 -22.22 -14.64
CA PRO A 44 -10.84 -20.77 -14.46
C PRO A 44 -12.03 -19.94 -14.96
N ALA A 45 -12.95 -20.51 -15.73
CA ALA A 45 -14.13 -19.82 -16.29
C ALA A 45 -15.39 -19.90 -15.41
N VAL A 46 -15.37 -20.63 -14.29
CA VAL A 46 -16.54 -20.72 -13.40
C VAL A 46 -16.86 -19.34 -12.81
N SER A 47 -18.15 -19.00 -12.70
CA SER A 47 -18.62 -17.71 -12.21
C SER A 47 -18.29 -17.45 -10.75
N ASP A 48 -18.19 -18.54 -9.96
CA ASP A 48 -18.00 -18.50 -8.52
C ASP A 48 -16.52 -18.29 -8.12
N ASN A 49 -15.62 -18.30 -9.11
CA ASN A 49 -14.23 -17.95 -8.89
C ASN A 49 -14.13 -16.48 -8.47
N VAL A 50 -13.56 -16.22 -7.28
CA VAL A 50 -13.14 -14.90 -6.84
C VAL A 50 -12.01 -14.44 -7.75
N ARG A 51 -12.26 -13.33 -8.46
CA ARG A 51 -11.33 -12.70 -9.40
C ARG A 51 -10.77 -11.38 -8.87
N LEU A 52 -10.91 -11.12 -7.58
CA LEU A 52 -10.37 -9.93 -6.94
C LEU A 52 -9.56 -10.36 -5.72
N ILE A 53 -8.25 -10.19 -5.80
CA ILE A 53 -7.35 -10.35 -4.66
C ILE A 53 -7.16 -8.99 -4.03
N THR A 54 -7.32 -8.92 -2.71
CA THR A 54 -7.17 -7.67 -1.97
C THR A 54 -6.05 -7.77 -0.95
N SER A 55 -5.21 -6.74 -0.91
CA SER A 55 -4.16 -6.55 0.09
C SER A 55 -4.41 -5.22 0.78
N GLU A 56 -4.61 -5.25 2.08
CA GLU A 56 -4.86 -4.06 2.90
C GLU A 56 -3.70 -3.87 3.88
N PHE A 57 -3.12 -2.67 3.85
CA PHE A 57 -1.97 -2.27 4.66
C PHE A 57 -2.40 -1.17 5.63
N SER A 58 -2.05 -1.36 6.90
CA SER A 58 -2.31 -0.40 7.96
C SER A 58 -1.27 -0.49 9.05
N VAL A 59 -0.99 0.60 9.74
CA VAL A 59 -0.06 0.62 10.88
C VAL A 59 -0.85 0.55 12.18
N VAL A 60 -0.46 -0.37 13.07
CA VAL A 60 -1.03 -0.50 14.42
C VAL A 60 0.12 -0.69 15.39
N ASN A 61 0.21 0.17 16.42
CA ASN A 61 1.27 0.13 17.44
C ASN A 61 2.69 0.13 16.83
N SER A 62 2.94 1.01 15.84
CA SER A 62 4.20 1.10 15.09
C SER A 62 4.59 -0.17 14.31
N VAL A 63 3.62 -1.02 14.00
CA VAL A 63 3.82 -2.20 13.16
C VAL A 63 2.94 -2.07 11.92
N LEU A 64 3.54 -2.09 10.74
CA LEU A 64 2.81 -2.24 9.48
C LEU A 64 2.28 -3.67 9.42
N LYS A 65 0.97 -3.78 9.22
CA LYS A 65 0.25 -5.04 9.08
C LYS A 65 -0.33 -5.17 7.69
N CYS A 66 -0.38 -6.40 7.20
CA CYS A 66 -1.07 -6.78 5.99
C CYS A 66 -2.28 -7.65 6.34
N LYS A 67 -3.45 -7.30 5.82
CA LYS A 67 -4.65 -8.14 5.79
C LYS A 67 -4.93 -8.50 4.33
N GLY A 68 -4.71 -9.76 3.99
CA GLY A 68 -4.96 -10.30 2.66
C GLY A 68 -6.37 -10.87 2.50
N SER A 69 -6.84 -11.02 1.27
CA SER A 69 -8.13 -11.69 0.98
C SER A 69 -8.15 -13.16 1.39
N GLY A 70 -7.00 -13.78 1.64
CA GLY A 70 -6.90 -15.14 2.15
C GLY A 70 -7.00 -15.27 3.67
N ASN A 71 -6.92 -14.16 4.41
CA ASN A 71 -6.89 -14.19 5.89
C ASN A 71 -7.55 -12.96 6.50
N ALA A 72 -8.59 -13.21 7.30
CA ALA A 72 -9.34 -12.17 7.98
C ALA A 72 -8.54 -11.43 9.07
N ILE A 73 -7.46 -12.03 9.58
CA ILE A 73 -6.63 -11.50 10.67
C ILE A 73 -5.38 -10.83 10.10
N PRO A 74 -5.22 -9.50 10.26
CA PRO A 74 -4.02 -8.80 9.82
C PRO A 74 -2.75 -9.34 10.48
N GLN A 75 -1.72 -9.63 9.68
CA GLN A 75 -0.42 -10.13 10.16
C GLN A 75 0.65 -9.02 10.11
N PRO A 76 1.57 -8.98 11.08
CA PRO A 76 2.68 -8.03 11.08
C PRO A 76 3.65 -8.32 9.93
N ILE A 77 4.14 -7.28 9.26
CA ILE A 77 5.12 -7.39 8.17
C ILE A 77 6.36 -6.50 8.36
N VAL A 78 6.23 -5.35 9.03
CA VAL A 78 7.36 -4.45 9.32
C VAL A 78 7.17 -3.79 10.69
N ASP A 79 8.18 -3.88 11.55
CA ASP A 79 8.21 -3.20 12.85
C ASP A 79 8.88 -1.82 12.76
N GLY A 80 8.64 -0.99 13.78
CA GLY A 80 9.33 0.29 13.94
C GLY A 80 8.84 1.37 12.99
N VAL A 81 7.59 1.27 12.53
CA VAL A 81 6.99 2.22 11.59
C VAL A 81 6.53 3.45 12.34
N GLU A 82 7.14 4.59 12.02
CA GLU A 82 6.76 5.89 12.56
C GLU A 82 5.81 6.64 11.62
N ARG A 83 5.97 6.45 10.31
CA ARG A 83 5.14 7.09 9.29
C ARG A 83 4.97 6.18 8.08
N PHE A 84 3.76 6.12 7.56
CA PHE A 84 3.35 5.38 6.38
C PHE A 84 2.41 6.28 5.58
N ASP A 85 2.94 6.85 4.51
CA ASP A 85 2.26 7.86 3.69
C ASP A 85 2.05 7.36 2.27
N ILE A 86 0.90 7.71 1.71
CA ILE A 86 0.48 7.29 0.39
C ILE A 86 0.09 8.53 -0.42
N MET A 87 0.79 8.74 -1.54
CA MET A 87 0.45 9.79 -2.49
C MET A 87 0.06 9.19 -3.83
N TYR A 88 -1.01 9.71 -4.43
CA TYR A 88 -1.57 9.23 -5.69
C TYR A 88 -1.10 10.12 -6.84
N GLY A 89 -0.38 9.52 -7.79
CA GLY A 89 -0.01 10.17 -9.04
C GLY A 89 -1.20 10.18 -9.98
N VAL A 90 -1.78 11.35 -10.20
CA VAL A 90 -2.97 11.54 -11.05
C VAL A 90 -2.53 12.01 -12.43
N GLY A 91 -3.10 11.41 -13.48
CA GLY A 91 -2.86 11.81 -14.86
C GLY A 91 -3.74 12.96 -15.33
N ALA A 92 -3.39 13.56 -16.47
CA ALA A 92 -4.13 14.70 -17.03
C ALA A 92 -5.59 14.37 -17.36
N SER A 93 -5.85 13.13 -17.78
CA SER A 93 -7.17 12.62 -18.18
C SER A 93 -7.25 11.10 -18.01
N ALA A 94 -8.46 10.53 -18.12
CA ALA A 94 -8.63 9.09 -18.17
C ALA A 94 -7.95 8.53 -19.44
N GLY A 95 -7.18 7.44 -19.31
CA GLY A 95 -6.39 6.86 -20.41
C GLY A 95 -4.98 7.46 -20.59
N SER A 96 -4.68 8.64 -20.05
CA SER A 96 -3.32 9.23 -20.12
C SER A 96 -2.33 8.48 -19.22
N GLU A 97 -1.18 8.06 -19.74
CA GLU A 97 -0.11 7.41 -18.93
C GLU A 97 0.76 8.42 -18.15
N GLN A 98 0.76 9.70 -18.55
CA GLN A 98 1.54 10.74 -17.89
C GLN A 98 0.92 11.14 -16.53
N VAL A 99 1.74 11.11 -15.48
CA VAL A 99 1.42 11.69 -14.15
C VAL A 99 1.69 13.20 -14.19
N VAL A 100 0.71 14.02 -13.79
CA VAL A 100 0.85 15.48 -13.76
C VAL A 100 1.07 16.05 -12.36
N ARG A 101 0.59 15.35 -11.32
CA ARG A 101 0.77 15.73 -9.91
C ARG A 101 0.60 14.53 -8.99
N TYR A 102 1.16 14.63 -7.79
CA TYR A 102 0.88 13.74 -6.67
C TYR A 102 -0.02 14.43 -5.66
N VAL A 103 -1.04 13.73 -5.19
CA VAL A 103 -1.98 14.23 -4.18
C VAL A 103 -2.37 13.18 -3.16
N THR A 104 -2.91 13.61 -2.02
CA THR A 104 -3.54 12.75 -1.02
C THR A 104 -4.83 12.14 -1.58
N ALA A 105 -5.37 11.10 -0.94
CA ALA A 105 -6.61 10.46 -1.40
C ALA A 105 -7.81 11.42 -1.44
N ASP A 106 -7.90 12.36 -0.50
CA ASP A 106 -8.99 13.35 -0.41
C ASP A 106 -9.01 14.30 -1.62
N ASP A 107 -7.83 14.54 -2.21
CA ASP A 107 -7.63 15.41 -3.38
C ASP A 107 -7.71 14.66 -4.72
N VAL A 108 -8.01 13.35 -4.70
CA VAL A 108 -8.26 12.55 -5.89
C VAL A 108 -9.71 12.71 -6.34
N ALA A 109 -9.95 13.60 -7.31
CA ALA A 109 -11.27 13.80 -7.89
C ALA A 109 -11.84 12.56 -8.61
N ASN A 110 -10.97 11.74 -9.22
CA ASN A 110 -11.37 10.52 -9.92
C ASN A 110 -10.27 9.46 -9.88
N PHE A 111 -10.48 8.38 -9.13
CA PHE A 111 -9.52 7.28 -9.00
C PHE A 111 -9.21 6.55 -10.33
N LYS A 112 -10.06 6.68 -11.37
CA LYS A 112 -9.76 6.16 -12.72
C LYS A 112 -8.61 6.91 -13.41
N GLN A 113 -8.22 8.07 -12.89
CA GLN A 113 -7.09 8.86 -13.38
C GLN A 113 -5.79 8.59 -12.61
N VAL A 114 -5.82 7.80 -11.54
CA VAL A 114 -4.61 7.42 -10.82
C VAL A 114 -3.78 6.46 -11.69
N ARG A 115 -2.50 6.79 -11.84
CA ARG A 115 -1.51 6.02 -12.62
C ARG A 115 -0.39 5.48 -11.79
N THR A 116 -0.04 6.16 -10.71
CA THR A 116 0.98 5.66 -9.78
C THR A 116 0.52 5.83 -8.34
N VAL A 117 1.09 5.03 -7.46
CA VAL A 117 1.01 5.20 -6.01
C VAL A 117 2.44 5.32 -5.50
N ARG A 118 2.76 6.45 -4.88
CA ARG A 118 4.02 6.65 -4.17
C ARG A 118 3.78 6.28 -2.71
N VAL A 119 4.53 5.29 -2.24
CA VAL A 119 4.53 4.84 -0.85
C VAL A 119 5.79 5.38 -0.19
N CYS A 120 5.64 6.07 0.92
CA CYS A 120 6.74 6.43 1.81
C CYS A 120 6.61 5.70 3.14
N LEU A 121 7.71 5.10 3.60
CA LEU A 121 7.79 4.41 4.87
C LEU A 121 8.98 4.94 5.67
N GLN A 122 8.69 5.56 6.81
CA GLN A 122 9.69 6.00 7.78
C GLN A 122 9.78 4.97 8.91
N LEU A 123 10.98 4.43 9.07
CA LEU A 123 11.30 3.41 10.06
C LEU A 123 12.27 3.95 11.10
N ALA A 124 12.06 3.58 12.35
CA ALA A 124 13.00 3.75 13.45
C ALA A 124 13.58 2.41 13.88
N GLY A 125 14.90 2.34 13.94
CA GLY A 125 15.64 1.18 14.42
C GLY A 125 15.38 0.88 15.89
N SER A 126 15.62 -0.37 16.28
CA SER A 126 15.44 -0.82 17.67
C SER A 126 16.55 -0.35 18.61
N SER A 127 17.78 -0.16 18.10
CA SER A 127 18.94 0.30 18.88
C SER A 127 18.96 1.81 19.08
N ARG A 128 19.65 2.26 20.15
CA ARG A 128 19.75 3.67 20.55
C ARG A 128 21.16 4.26 20.42
N SER A 129 21.94 3.82 19.44
CA SER A 129 23.34 4.20 19.24
C SER A 129 23.55 5.39 18.28
N ASN A 130 22.52 6.19 18.03
CA ASN A 130 22.53 7.32 17.09
C ASN A 130 22.00 8.62 17.72
N PRO A 131 22.67 9.17 18.75
CA PRO A 131 22.23 10.39 19.42
C PRO A 131 22.34 11.60 18.49
N GLY A 132 21.25 12.36 18.35
CA GLY A 132 21.24 13.57 17.51
C GLY A 132 21.25 13.27 16.01
N GLY A 133 20.84 12.08 15.60
CA GLY A 133 20.82 11.67 14.20
C GLY A 133 19.85 12.51 13.37
N GLY A 134 20.37 13.09 12.29
CA GLY A 134 19.56 13.71 11.24
C GLY A 134 18.99 12.68 10.26
N TYR A 135 17.82 12.96 9.71
CA TYR A 135 17.21 12.19 8.62
C TYR A 135 16.34 13.09 7.75
N THR A 136 16.04 12.65 6.52
CA THR A 136 15.03 13.30 5.68
C THR A 136 13.74 12.52 5.80
N ASP A 137 12.64 13.19 6.18
CA ASP A 137 11.33 12.57 6.37
C ASP A 137 10.58 12.32 5.05
N CYS A 138 9.35 11.82 5.14
CA CYS A 138 8.49 11.54 3.98
C CYS A 138 8.07 12.80 3.19
N ASP A 139 8.15 13.98 3.79
CA ASP A 139 7.87 15.26 3.13
C ASP A 139 9.11 15.83 2.43
N GLY A 140 10.27 15.17 2.59
CA GLY A 140 11.54 15.65 2.07
C GLY A 140 12.19 16.71 2.98
N ALA A 141 11.67 16.92 4.19
CA ALA A 141 12.23 17.87 5.15
C ALA A 141 13.34 17.22 5.98
N SER A 142 14.39 17.98 6.27
CA SER A 142 15.45 17.55 7.18
C SER A 142 14.97 17.65 8.63
N GLN A 143 15.01 16.52 9.34
CA GLN A 143 14.62 16.37 10.73
C GLN A 143 15.82 15.92 11.56
N THR A 144 15.75 16.14 12.87
CA THR A 144 16.68 15.56 13.85
C THR A 144 15.92 14.81 14.92
N SER A 145 16.52 13.75 15.47
CA SER A 145 15.98 13.05 16.63
C SER A 145 16.98 12.93 17.76
N SER A 146 16.50 13.10 18.98
CA SER A 146 17.26 12.96 20.22
C SER A 146 17.07 11.60 20.91
N ASP A 147 16.16 10.74 20.43
CA ASP A 147 15.84 9.44 21.05
C ASP A 147 16.90 8.35 20.86
N GLY A 148 17.96 8.66 20.12
CA GLY A 148 19.08 7.76 19.83
C GLY A 148 18.80 6.72 18.74
N ARG A 149 17.58 6.68 18.18
CA ARG A 149 17.22 5.68 17.15
C ARG A 149 17.63 6.15 15.77
N LEU A 150 18.24 5.24 14.99
CA LEU A 150 18.49 5.49 13.58
C LEU A 150 17.16 5.47 12.82
N ARG A 151 16.89 6.52 12.04
CA ARG A 151 15.74 6.58 11.15
C ARG A 151 16.14 6.38 9.71
N ARG A 152 15.32 5.64 8.97
CA ARG A 152 15.48 5.45 7.54
C ARG A 152 14.15 5.58 6.85
N VAL A 153 14.14 6.38 5.79
CA VAL A 153 12.97 6.58 4.94
C VAL A 153 13.17 5.83 3.63
N TYR A 154 12.16 5.06 3.25
CA TYR A 154 12.09 4.35 1.99
C TYR A 154 10.92 4.91 1.18
N THR A 155 11.20 5.29 -0.06
CA THR A 155 10.16 5.73 -1.00
C THR A 155 10.17 4.82 -2.21
N ALA A 156 9.00 4.31 -2.58
CA ALA A 156 8.80 3.52 -3.79
C ALA A 156 7.59 4.05 -4.56
N VAL A 157 7.68 4.03 -5.89
CA VAL A 157 6.58 4.42 -6.77
C VAL A 157 6.14 3.20 -7.56
N PHE A 158 4.87 2.86 -7.44
CA PHE A 158 4.27 1.71 -8.11
C PHE A 158 3.34 2.19 -9.22
N ALA A 159 3.54 1.71 -10.44
CA ALA A 159 2.61 1.97 -11.54
C ALA A 159 1.35 1.10 -11.40
N LEU A 160 0.19 1.71 -11.62
CA LEU A 160 -1.11 1.05 -11.62
C LEU A 160 -1.61 0.89 -13.06
N ARG A 161 -1.95 -0.35 -13.43
CA ARG A 161 -2.68 -0.64 -14.66
C ARG A 161 -4.18 -0.50 -14.42
N ASN A 162 -4.63 0.74 -14.24
CA ASN A 162 -6.05 1.06 -14.10
C ASN A 162 -6.67 1.40 -15.47
N ASN A 163 -6.63 0.46 -16.40
CA ASN A 163 -7.25 0.59 -17.73
C ASN A 163 -8.65 -0.03 -17.69
N LEU A 164 -9.62 0.66 -17.08
CA LEU A 164 -11.05 0.36 -17.25
C LEU A 164 -11.58 0.70 -18.67
N GLY A 165 -10.70 0.66 -19.68
CA GLY A 165 -11.02 0.83 -21.09
C GLY A 165 -10.64 -0.38 -21.95
N ALA A 166 -10.29 -1.52 -21.33
CA ALA A 166 -10.13 -2.79 -22.04
C ALA A 166 -11.39 -3.65 -21.83
N LEU A 167 -12.29 -3.50 -22.81
CA LEU A 167 -13.50 -4.30 -23.14
C LEU A 167 -14.71 -4.20 -22.20
#